data_AF-A0A6I3MNZ2-F1
#
_entry.id   AF-A0A6I3MNZ2-F1
#
_cell.length_a   1.000
_cell.length_b   1.000
_cell.length_c   1.000
_cell.angle_alpha   90.00
_cell.angle_beta   90.00
_cell.angle_gamma   90.00
#
_symmetry.space_group_name_H-M   'P 1'
#
loop_
_entity.id
_entity.type
_entity.pdbx_description
1 polymer ?
#
loop_
_entity_poly.entity_id
_entity_poly.type
_entity_poly.pdbx_seq_one_letter_code
_entity_poly.pdbx_strand_id
1 'polypeptide(L)'
;MKYTIIIIVLLFSSCKNRDEEIGRPDPYTLTERDISEDCSAFQMRFKDGKYILNFALSGTCQNLKVEYYIKEYSRYLNFYHDSLKNRRGYIMLKYHRNSFLNTNIRDLQDSIINITKSNFKTNVSLIESDDNYFMIKVGNGNLSD
;
A
#
# COMPACT_ATOMS: atom_id res chain seq x y z
N MET A 1 -22.21 -51.78 -27.27
CA MET A 1 -21.13 -50.82 -26.97
C MET A 1 -21.60 -49.40 -27.30
N LYS A 2 -22.34 -48.73 -26.40
CA LYS A 2 -22.80 -47.33 -26.60
C LYS A 2 -22.60 -46.42 -25.38
N TYR A 3 -22.08 -46.95 -24.28
CA TYR A 3 -21.95 -46.20 -23.02
C TYR A 3 -20.50 -45.86 -22.65
N THR A 4 -19.52 -46.39 -23.37
CA THR A 4 -18.10 -46.19 -23.04
C THR A 4 -17.59 -44.79 -23.37
N ILE A 5 -18.27 -44.06 -24.26
CA ILE A 5 -17.87 -42.70 -24.68
C ILE A 5 -18.31 -41.63 -23.65
N ILE A 6 -19.40 -41.87 -22.92
CA ILE A 6 -19.98 -40.88 -21.99
C ILE A 6 -19.14 -40.74 -20.71
N ILE A 7 -18.45 -41.81 -20.28
CA ILE A 7 -17.63 -41.80 -19.06
C ILE A 7 -16.35 -40.98 -19.25
N ILE A 8 -15.79 -40.92 -20.47
CA ILE A 8 -14.57 -40.15 -20.75
C ILE A 8 -14.87 -38.64 -20.76
N VAL A 9 -16.06 -38.22 -21.20
CA VAL A 9 -16.45 -36.79 -21.24
C VAL A 9 -16.66 -36.21 -19.83
N LEU A 10 -17.12 -37.02 -18.87
CA LEU A 10 -17.31 -36.61 -17.47
C LEU A 10 -16.00 -36.53 -16.67
N LEU A 11 -14.91 -37.12 -17.16
CA LEU A 11 -13.58 -37.03 -16.52
C LEU A 11 -12.85 -35.72 -16.85
N PHE A 12 -13.24 -35.01 -17.92
CA PHE A 12 -12.67 -33.70 -18.29
C PHE A 12 -13.39 -32.50 -17.67
N SER A 13 -14.59 -32.68 -17.10
CA SER A 13 -15.36 -31.60 -16.45
C SER A 13 -15.07 -31.43 -14.96
N SER A 14 -14.08 -32.16 -14.41
CA SER A 14 -13.62 -32.01 -13.02
C SER A 14 -12.15 -31.59 -12.89
N CYS A 15 -11.65 -30.80 -13.85
CA CYS A 15 -10.64 -29.79 -13.50
C CYS A 15 -11.32 -28.69 -12.69
N LYS A 16 -11.57 -29.02 -11.43
CA LYS A 16 -11.85 -28.13 -10.32
C LYS A 16 -11.02 -26.86 -10.53
N ASN A 17 -11.69 -25.71 -10.70
CA ASN A 17 -11.07 -24.39 -10.65
C ASN A 17 -10.11 -24.39 -9.47
N ARG A 18 -8.82 -24.53 -9.76
CA ARG A 18 -7.77 -24.24 -8.79
C ARG A 18 -7.81 -22.73 -8.68
N ASP A 19 -7.93 -22.22 -7.47
CA ASP A 19 -7.76 -20.80 -7.19
C ASP A 19 -6.36 -20.37 -7.67
N GLU A 20 -6.24 -20.00 -8.95
CA GLU A 20 -4.97 -19.62 -9.59
C GLU A 20 -4.38 -18.33 -9.00
N GLU A 21 -5.12 -17.66 -8.12
CA GLU A 21 -4.75 -16.44 -7.43
C GLU A 21 -4.11 -16.68 -6.05
N ILE A 22 -4.28 -17.86 -5.44
CA ILE A 22 -3.67 -18.12 -4.13
C ILE A 22 -2.16 -18.30 -4.30
N GLY A 23 -1.39 -17.29 -3.88
CA GLY A 23 0.07 -17.32 -3.84
C GLY A 23 0.78 -16.55 -4.95
N ARG A 24 0.06 -15.86 -5.85
CA ARG A 24 0.68 -14.88 -6.75
C ARG A 24 0.81 -13.53 -6.04
N PRO A 25 1.99 -12.89 -6.01
CA PRO A 25 2.11 -11.56 -5.42
C PRO A 25 1.28 -10.56 -6.22
N ASP A 26 0.54 -9.71 -5.53
CA ASP A 26 -0.22 -8.62 -6.14
C ASP A 26 0.72 -7.81 -7.07
N PRO A 27 0.30 -7.49 -8.31
CA PRO A 27 1.15 -6.75 -9.22
C PRO A 27 1.46 -5.36 -8.65
N TYR A 28 2.74 -5.06 -8.38
CA TYR A 28 3.18 -3.76 -7.85
C TYR A 28 4.30 -3.12 -8.67
N THR A 29 4.46 -1.80 -8.51
CA THR A 29 5.63 -1.04 -8.96
C THR A 29 6.42 -0.61 -7.72
N LEU A 30 7.70 -0.95 -7.68
CA LEU A 30 8.62 -0.54 -6.62
C LEU A 30 9.50 0.61 -7.11
N THR A 31 9.60 1.65 -6.29
CA THR A 31 10.59 2.72 -6.45
C THR A 31 11.32 2.93 -5.14
N GLU A 32 12.54 3.46 -5.24
CA GLU A 32 13.35 3.87 -4.11
C GLU A 32 13.90 5.27 -4.39
N ARG A 33 14.00 6.09 -3.35
CA ARG A 33 14.58 7.43 -3.45
C ARG A 33 15.25 7.84 -2.16
N ASP A 34 16.46 8.35 -2.27
CA ASP A 34 17.19 8.93 -1.14
C ASP A 34 16.49 10.20 -0.64
N ILE A 35 16.29 10.27 0.68
CA ILE A 35 15.62 11.38 1.36
C ILE A 35 16.50 12.05 2.41
N SER A 36 17.54 11.36 2.88
CA SER A 36 18.65 11.90 3.68
C SER A 36 19.94 11.13 3.36
N GLU A 37 21.05 11.50 4.01
CA GLU A 37 22.36 10.88 3.80
C GLU A 37 22.38 9.36 4.05
N ASP A 38 21.60 8.90 5.03
CA ASP A 38 21.58 7.53 5.52
C ASP A 38 20.19 6.87 5.43
N CYS A 39 19.30 7.44 4.62
CA CYS A 39 17.91 7.00 4.52
C CYS A 39 17.33 7.17 3.13
N SER A 40 16.63 6.13 2.68
CA SER A 40 15.86 6.12 1.46
C SER A 40 14.41 5.75 1.76
N ALA A 41 13.50 6.25 0.93
CA ALA A 41 12.10 5.88 0.98
C ALA A 41 11.81 4.83 -0.10
N PHE A 42 11.31 3.67 0.31
CA PHE A 42 10.75 2.64 -0.55
C PHE A 42 9.27 2.87 -0.75
N GLN A 43 8.82 2.93 -2.01
CA GLN A 43 7.41 3.04 -2.35
C GLN A 43 6.98 1.88 -3.23
N MET A 44 6.10 1.04 -2.68
CA MET A 44 5.44 -0.04 -3.40
C MET A 44 4.01 0.36 -3.71
N ARG A 45 3.71 0.64 -4.97
CA ARG A 45 2.34 0.93 -5.43
C ARG A 45 1.73 -0.30 -6.07
N PHE A 46 0.60 -0.72 -5.56
CA PHE A 46 -0.12 -1.89 -6.05
C PHE A 46 -1.08 -1.49 -7.18
N LYS A 47 -1.15 -2.32 -8.21
CA LYS A 47 -2.07 -2.12 -9.34
C LYS A 47 -3.47 -2.60 -8.98
N ASP A 48 -3.59 -3.70 -8.27
CA ASP A 48 -4.85 -4.33 -7.90
C ASP A 48 -4.85 -4.70 -6.41
N GLY A 49 -6.01 -5.11 -5.89
CA GLY A 49 -6.18 -5.53 -4.49
C GLY A 49 -6.51 -4.40 -3.51
N LYS A 50 -6.55 -4.76 -2.23
CA LYS A 50 -6.97 -3.88 -1.13
C LYS A 50 -5.94 -2.81 -0.75
N TYR A 51 -4.66 -3.04 -1.04
CA TYR A 51 -3.59 -2.08 -0.77
C TYR A 51 -3.40 -1.15 -1.97
N ILE A 52 -3.21 0.14 -1.70
CA ILE A 52 -2.86 1.13 -2.74
C ILE A 52 -1.35 1.34 -2.76
N LEU A 53 -0.77 1.52 -1.56
CA LEU A 53 0.61 1.94 -1.39
C LEU A 53 1.17 1.40 -0.08
N ASN A 54 2.39 0.89 -0.12
CA ASN A 54 3.24 0.73 1.05
C ASN A 54 4.43 1.69 0.92
N PHE A 55 4.54 2.61 1.87
CA PHE A 55 5.60 3.62 1.94
C PHE A 55 6.47 3.29 3.16
N ALA A 56 7.72 2.92 2.94
CA ALA A 56 8.62 2.43 3.98
C ALA A 56 9.97 3.14 3.93
N LEU A 57 10.72 3.07 5.03
CA LEU A 57 12.11 3.54 5.10
C LEU A 57 13.10 2.38 4.90
N SER A 58 14.26 2.71 4.33
CA SER A 58 15.45 1.86 4.25
C SER A 58 16.71 2.62 4.61
N GLY A 59 17.71 1.88 5.12
CA GLY A 59 18.92 2.45 5.67
C GLY A 59 18.85 2.54 7.20
N THR A 60 19.75 3.33 7.78
CA THR A 60 19.79 3.55 9.24
C THR A 60 18.85 4.65 9.69
N CYS A 61 18.60 5.65 8.83
CA CYS A 61 17.67 6.75 9.05
C CYS A 61 17.81 7.43 10.42
N GLN A 62 19.03 7.53 10.94
CA GLN A 62 19.35 8.16 12.23
C GLN A 62 19.24 9.68 12.13
N ASN A 63 19.53 10.24 10.96
CA ASN A 63 19.51 11.68 10.70
C ASN A 63 18.29 12.13 9.89
N LEU A 64 17.26 11.28 9.79
CA LEU A 64 16.06 11.61 9.03
C LEU A 64 15.26 12.71 9.75
N LYS A 65 14.97 13.79 9.04
CA LYS A 65 14.00 14.79 9.49
C LYS A 65 12.60 14.42 9.04
N VAL A 66 11.60 14.60 9.91
CA VAL A 66 10.20 14.27 9.57
C VAL A 66 9.71 15.03 8.34
N GLU A 67 10.19 16.26 8.12
CA GLU A 67 9.81 17.05 6.95
C GLU A 67 10.28 16.41 5.64
N TYR A 68 11.40 15.68 5.63
CA TYR A 68 11.88 14.97 4.45
C TYR A 68 11.00 13.76 4.13
N TYR A 69 10.57 13.03 5.15
CA TYR A 69 9.61 11.94 4.99
C TYR A 69 8.27 12.45 4.42
N ILE A 70 7.71 13.51 5.01
CA ILE A 70 6.44 14.13 4.58
C ILE A 70 6.57 14.70 3.16
N LYS A 71 7.68 15.39 2.86
CA LYS A 71 7.96 15.97 1.54
C LYS A 71 8.03 14.87 0.48
N GLU A 72 8.72 13.77 0.76
CA GLU A 72 8.83 12.66 -0.19
C GLU A 72 7.48 11.97 -0.40
N TYR A 73 6.73 11.70 0.67
CA TYR A 73 5.37 11.16 0.54
C TYR A 73 4.47 12.04 -0.33
N SER A 74 4.45 13.36 -0.07
CA SER A 74 3.69 14.33 -0.86
C SER A 74 4.12 14.33 -2.33
N ARG A 75 5.43 14.37 -2.58
CA ARG A 75 6.00 14.31 -3.93
C ARG A 75 5.57 13.05 -4.66
N TYR A 76 5.63 11.89 -4.01
CA TYR A 76 5.26 10.61 -4.58
C TYR A 76 3.79 10.57 -4.99
N LEU A 77 2.88 10.98 -4.09
CA LEU A 77 1.45 11.03 -4.40
C LEU A 77 1.14 12.01 -5.53
N ASN A 78 1.78 13.18 -5.54
CA ASN A 78 1.59 14.19 -6.59
C ASN A 78 2.07 13.68 -7.95
N PHE A 79 3.20 12.96 -8.01
CA PHE A 79 3.74 12.39 -9.25
C PHE A 79 2.78 11.38 -9.88
N TYR A 80 1.99 10.68 -9.06
CA TYR A 80 1.04 9.67 -9.49
C TYR A 80 -0.43 10.08 -9.30
N HIS A 81 -0.69 11.39 -9.17
CA HIS A 81 -1.98 11.95 -8.80
C HIS A 81 -3.14 11.36 -9.61
N ASP A 82 -3.01 11.35 -10.94
CA ASP A 82 -4.08 10.88 -11.83
C ASP A 82 -4.40 9.40 -11.65
N SER A 83 -3.38 8.56 -11.41
CA SER A 83 -3.55 7.11 -11.20
C SER A 83 -4.11 6.75 -9.81
N LEU A 84 -4.01 7.69 -8.86
CA LEU A 84 -4.43 7.52 -7.48
C LEU A 84 -5.79 8.16 -7.20
N LYS A 85 -6.19 9.14 -8.01
CA LYS A 85 -7.48 9.82 -7.89
C LYS A 85 -8.62 8.79 -7.88
N ASN A 86 -9.52 8.93 -6.91
CA ASN A 86 -10.67 8.04 -6.69
C ASN A 86 -10.36 6.58 -6.32
N ARG A 87 -9.07 6.17 -6.20
CA ARG A 87 -8.75 4.85 -5.64
C ARG A 87 -9.21 4.74 -4.19
N ARG A 88 -9.57 3.52 -3.81
CA ARG A 88 -9.96 3.14 -2.46
C ARG A 88 -9.12 1.95 -2.03
N GLY A 89 -8.82 1.87 -0.74
CA GLY A 89 -7.94 0.84 -0.22
C GLY A 89 -7.14 1.32 0.98
N TYR A 90 -6.07 0.60 1.29
CA TYR A 90 -5.21 0.86 2.41
C TYR A 90 -3.87 1.43 1.96
N ILE A 91 -3.35 2.39 2.71
CA ILE A 91 -1.98 2.85 2.59
C ILE A 91 -1.26 2.51 3.90
N MET A 92 -0.17 1.77 3.79
CA MET A 92 0.68 1.40 4.91
C MET A 92 1.91 2.30 4.93
N LEU A 93 2.20 2.89 6.08
CA LEU A 93 3.33 3.78 6.28
C LEU A 93 4.24 3.18 7.36
N LYS A 94 5.47 2.83 6.99
CA LYS A 94 6.45 2.19 7.87
C LYS A 94 7.66 3.11 8.08
N TYR A 95 8.10 3.20 9.30
CA TYR A 95 9.22 4.02 9.74
C TYR A 95 9.91 3.35 10.92
N HIS A 96 11.10 3.82 11.29
CA HIS A 96 11.73 3.37 12.52
C HIS A 96 11.30 4.29 13.67
N ARG A 97 10.98 3.72 14.83
CA ARG A 97 10.65 4.48 16.04
C ARG A 97 11.66 5.60 16.34
N ASN A 98 12.93 5.33 16.09
CA ASN A 98 14.04 6.23 16.36
C ASN A 98 14.34 7.21 15.21
N SER A 99 13.67 7.12 14.06
CA SER A 99 13.91 8.03 12.93
C SER A 99 13.38 9.44 13.17
N PHE A 100 12.46 9.62 14.12
CA PHE A 100 11.84 10.90 14.40
C PHE A 100 11.94 11.26 15.89
N LEU A 101 13.16 11.20 16.45
CA LEU A 101 13.41 11.61 17.84
C LEU A 101 12.85 13.02 18.05
N ASN A 102 11.93 13.16 19.01
CA ASN A 102 11.21 14.40 19.37
C ASN A 102 10.05 14.82 18.44
N THR A 103 9.65 13.99 17.47
CA THR A 103 8.44 14.26 16.69
C THR A 103 7.23 13.63 17.37
N ASN A 104 6.16 14.40 17.52
CA ASN A 104 4.87 13.86 17.90
C ASN A 104 4.29 13.04 16.73
N ILE A 105 4.13 11.73 16.93
CA ILE A 105 3.64 10.84 15.89
C ILE A 105 2.24 11.24 15.37
N ARG A 106 1.42 11.87 16.22
CA ARG A 106 0.10 12.37 15.81
C ARG A 106 0.20 13.47 14.75
N ASP A 107 1.18 14.36 14.88
CA ASP A 107 1.37 15.46 13.93
C ASP A 107 1.83 14.93 12.55
N LEU A 108 2.65 13.87 12.56
CA LEU A 108 3.01 13.14 11.35
C LEU A 108 1.78 12.47 10.73
N GLN A 109 0.99 11.75 11.52
CA GLN A 109 -0.24 11.09 11.06
C GLN A 109 -1.23 12.08 10.45
N ASP A 110 -1.48 13.20 11.12
CA ASP A 110 -2.38 14.25 10.65
C ASP A 110 -1.89 14.88 9.34
N SER A 111 -0.58 15.14 9.24
CA SER A 111 0.03 15.65 8.01
C SER A 111 -0.17 14.69 6.84
N ILE A 112 0.13 13.40 7.04
CA ILE A 112 -0.04 12.36 6.02
C ILE A 112 -1.51 12.20 5.63
N ILE A 113 -2.43 12.16 6.60
CA ILE A 113 -3.86 12.05 6.35
C ILE A 113 -4.34 13.25 5.52
N ASN A 114 -3.94 14.48 5.86
CA ASN A 114 -4.34 15.67 5.13
C ASN A 114 -3.80 15.69 3.69
N ILE A 115 -2.54 15.32 3.49
CA ILE A 115 -1.94 15.18 2.15
C ILE A 115 -2.70 14.13 1.33
N THR A 116 -3.04 13.00 1.95
CA THR A 116 -3.78 11.91 1.29
C THR A 116 -5.20 12.34 0.94
N LYS A 117 -5.94 12.99 1.86
CA LYS A 117 -7.28 13.54 1.57
C LYS A 117 -7.25 14.50 0.39
N SER A 118 -6.26 15.39 0.35
CA SER A 118 -6.11 16.36 -0.74
C SER A 118 -5.83 15.69 -2.09
N ASN A 119 -5.01 14.65 -2.11
CA ASN A 119 -4.66 13.94 -3.35
C ASN A 119 -5.78 13.03 -3.87
N PHE A 120 -6.43 12.26 -2.98
CA PHE A 120 -7.43 11.28 -3.38
C PHE A 120 -8.85 11.86 -3.49
N LYS A 121 -9.08 13.08 -2.98
CA LYS A 121 -10.39 13.78 -2.96
C LYS A 121 -11.50 12.94 -2.32
N THR A 122 -11.15 12.20 -1.27
CA THR A 122 -12.07 11.31 -0.56
C THR A 122 -11.76 11.27 0.93
N ASN A 123 -12.57 10.53 1.70
CA ASN A 123 -12.35 10.35 3.12
C ASN A 123 -11.09 9.53 3.37
N VAL A 124 -10.34 9.89 4.41
CA VAL A 124 -9.17 9.16 4.87
C VAL A 124 -9.21 9.11 6.39
N SER A 125 -9.04 7.91 6.93
CA SER A 125 -9.06 7.66 8.38
C SER A 125 -7.87 6.80 8.79
N LEU A 126 -7.26 7.13 9.93
CA LEU A 126 -6.36 6.21 10.64
C LEU A 126 -7.14 4.97 11.07
N ILE A 127 -6.58 3.78 10.85
CA ILE A 127 -7.21 2.52 11.27
C ILE A 127 -6.33 1.69 12.21
N GLU A 128 -5.01 1.87 12.12
CA GLU A 128 -4.04 1.15 12.92
C GLU A 128 -2.81 2.04 13.12
N SER A 129 -2.22 1.98 14.31
CA SER A 129 -1.04 2.74 14.66
C SER A 129 -0.22 1.97 15.69
N ASP A 130 1.07 1.88 15.44
CA ASP A 130 2.06 1.24 16.29
C ASP A 130 3.35 2.08 16.29
N ASP A 131 4.37 1.65 17.03
CA ASP A 131 5.65 2.35 17.21
C ASP A 131 6.48 2.49 15.92
N ASN A 132 6.25 1.64 14.92
CA ASN A 132 7.03 1.59 13.67
C ASN A 132 6.18 1.67 12.40
N TYR A 133 4.87 1.80 12.53
CA TYR A 133 4.00 1.96 11.38
C TYR A 133 2.67 2.57 11.76
N PHE A 134 1.95 3.05 10.74
CA PHE A 134 0.52 3.24 10.84
C PHE A 134 -0.13 2.95 9.48
N MET A 135 -1.42 2.64 9.53
CA MET A 135 -2.20 2.37 8.33
C MET A 135 -3.37 3.33 8.25
N ILE A 136 -3.59 3.85 7.05
CA ILE A 136 -4.73 4.69 6.74
C ILE A 136 -5.62 3.99 5.71
N LYS A 137 -6.93 4.17 5.87
CA LYS A 137 -7.93 3.74 4.91
C LYS A 137 -8.33 4.92 4.05
N VAL A 138 -8.38 4.72 2.73
CA VAL A 138 -8.83 5.70 1.74
C VAL A 138 -10.16 5.24 1.15
N GLY A 139 -11.18 6.09 1.27
CA GLY A 139 -12.55 5.84 0.80
C GLY A 139 -13.53 5.45 1.89
N ASN A 140 -14.82 5.46 1.54
CA ASN A 140 -15.94 5.09 2.42
C ASN A 140 -16.40 3.64 2.14
N GLY A 141 -16.99 2.99 3.16
CA GLY A 141 -17.57 1.64 3.06
C GLY A 141 -16.58 0.50 3.34
N ASN A 142 -17.06 -0.75 3.32
CA ASN A 142 -16.19 -1.92 3.45
C ASN A 142 -15.40 -2.12 2.15
N LEU A 143 -14.11 -2.39 2.27
CA LEU A 143 -13.28 -2.81 1.15
C LEU A 143 -13.56 -4.31 0.98
N SER A 144 -14.49 -4.65 0.09
CA SER A 144 -14.70 -6.05 -0.30
C SER A 144 -13.47 -6.54 -1.06
N ASP A 145 -13.05 -7.79 -0.78
CA ASP A 145 -12.15 -8.54 -1.65
C ASP A 145 -12.78 -8.71 -3.04
#